data_AF-A0AA91J9J5-F1
#
_entry.id   AF-A0AA91J9J5-F1
#
_cell.length_a   1.000
_cell.length_b   1.000
_cell.length_c   1.000
_cell.angle_alpha   90.00
_cell.angle_beta   90.00
_cell.angle_gamma   90.00
#
_symmetry.space_group_name_H-M   'P 1'
#
loop_
_entity.id
_entity.type
_entity.pdbx_description
1 polymer ?
#
loop_
_entity_poly.entity_id
_entity_poly.type
_entity_poly.pdbx_seq_one_letter_code
_entity_poly.pdbx_strand_id
1 'polypeptide(L)' 'MAASAVFLLGYGISRFIIEFFRQPDADQGFILLGWMTKGQILSAPMIIAGLIMLIYAYKRGIYDWGKQSAY' A
#
# COMPACT_ATOMS: atom_id res chain seq x y z
N MET A 1 4.15 13.87 -3.99
CA MET A 1 4.61 13.17 -2.77
C MET A 1 3.42 12.74 -1.92
N ALA A 2 2.67 13.67 -1.30
CA ALA A 2 1.54 13.30 -0.45
C ALA A 2 0.38 12.66 -1.25
N ALA A 3 -0.01 13.23 -2.40
CA ALA A 3 -1.08 12.67 -3.23
C ALA A 3 -0.71 11.29 -3.80
N SER A 4 0.54 11.14 -4.26
CA SER A 4 1.10 9.87 -4.74
C SER A 4 1.14 8.81 -3.63
N ALA A 5 1.50 9.20 -2.40
CA ALA A 5 1.53 8.28 -1.25
C ALA A 5 0.13 7.78 -0.88
N VAL A 6 -0.86 8.68 -0.86
CA VAL A 6 -2.28 8.32 -0.62
C VAL A 6 -2.80 7.39 -1.71
N PHE A 7 -2.48 7.66 -2.98
CA PHE A 7 -2.86 6.79 -4.09
C PHE A 7 -2.25 5.39 -3.96
N LEU A 8 -0.96 5.30 -3.64
CA LEU A 8 -0.24 4.04 -3.54
C LEU A 8 -0.72 3.20 -2.35
N LEU A 9 -1.00 3.85 -1.22
CA LEU A 9 -1.55 3.23 -0.02
C LEU A 9 -3.01 2.77 -0.24
N GLY A 10 -3.85 3.63 -0.82
CA GLY A 10 -5.25 3.29 -1.14
C GLY A 10 -5.36 2.16 -2.14
N TYR A 11 -4.54 2.18 -3.21
CA TYR A 11 -4.48 1.10 -4.19
C TYR A 11 -4.02 -0.22 -3.54
N GLY A 12 -2.96 -0.19 -2.72
CA GLY A 12 -2.48 -1.36 -1.99
C GLY A 12 -3.56 -1.99 -1.09
N ILE A 13 -4.30 -1.17 -0.33
CA ILE A 13 -5.40 -1.62 0.53
C ILE A 13 -6.54 -2.21 -0.29
N SER A 14 -6.98 -1.53 -1.34
CA SER A 14 -8.07 -2.03 -2.20
C SER A 14 -7.73 -3.39 -2.81
N ARG A 15 -6.47 -3.58 -3.23
CA ARG A 15 -5.98 -4.84 -3.79
C ARG A 15 -5.94 -5.96 -2.75
N PHE A 16 -5.53 -5.64 -1.53
CA PHE A 16 -5.53 -6.59 -0.40
C PHE A 16 -6.96 -7.06 -0.08
N ILE A 17 -7.93 -6.14 -0.08
CA ILE A 17 -9.35 -6.43 0.16
C ILE A 17 -9.92 -7.31 -0.96
N ILE A 18 -9.72 -6.93 -2.23
CA ILE A 18 -10.23 -7.68 -3.39
C ILE A 18 -9.68 -9.11 -3.42
N GLU A 19 -8.44 -9.31 -3.00
CA GLU A 19 -7.81 -10.63 -2.98
C GLU A 19 -8.47 -11.59 -1.96
N PHE A 20 -9.17 -11.10 -0.93
CA PHE A 20 -9.99 -11.98 -0.05
C PHE A 20 -11.25 -12.51 -0.72
N PHE A 21 -11.77 -11.78 -1.72
CA PHE A 21 -12.96 -12.20 -2.47
C PHE A 21 -12.59 -13.00 -3.73
N ARG A 22 -11.31 -13.01 -4.12
CA ARG A 22 -10.81 -13.89 -5.18
C ARG A 22 -10.64 -15.30 -4.65
N GLN A 23 -11.04 -16.28 -5.47
CA GLN A 23 -10.68 -17.67 -5.22
C GLN A 23 -9.15 -17.83 -5.30
N PRO A 24 -8.50 -18.46 -4.32
CA PRO A 24 -7.10 -18.85 -4.44
C PRO A 24 -6.98 -19.88 -5.58
N ASP A 25 -6.08 -19.62 -6.53
CA ASP A 25 -5.84 -20.51 -7.67
C ASP A 25 -5.51 -21.94 -7.17
N ALA A 26 -6.20 -22.92 -7.77
CA ALA A 26 -6.28 -24.31 -7.30
C ALA A 26 -4.92 -25.05 -7.21
N ASP A 27 -3.89 -24.55 -7.92
CA ASP A 27 -2.55 -25.17 -7.99
C ASP A 27 -1.53 -24.59 -6.99
N GLN A 28 -1.83 -23.48 -6.30
CA GLN A 28 -0.83 -22.79 -5.46
C GLN A 28 -1.20 -22.68 -3.99
N GLY A 29 -2.47 -22.91 -3.63
CA GLY A 29 -2.93 -22.88 -2.24
C GLY A 29 -2.65 -21.54 -1.53
N PHE A 30 -2.75 -21.55 -0.20
CA PHE A 30 -2.33 -20.44 0.65
C PHE A 30 -0.84 -20.59 1.00
N ILE A 31 -0.01 -19.61 0.63
CA ILE A 31 1.45 -19.77 0.60
C ILE A 31 2.11 -19.34 1.90
N LEU A 32 1.56 -18.33 2.56
CA LEU A 32 1.99 -17.95 3.89
C LEU A 32 1.00 -18.52 4.90
N LEU A 33 1.44 -19.44 5.76
CA LEU A 33 0.72 -19.90 6.96
C LEU A 33 -0.70 -20.48 6.73
N GLY A 34 -1.09 -20.83 5.50
CA GLY A 34 -2.41 -21.40 5.22
C GLY A 34 -3.58 -20.41 5.11
N TRP A 35 -3.31 -19.10 5.15
CA TRP A 35 -4.33 -18.03 5.19
C TRP A 35 -4.09 -16.86 4.21
N MET A 36 -2.89 -16.75 3.61
CA MET A 36 -2.52 -15.60 2.76
C MET A 36 -2.22 -16.00 1.31
N THR A 37 -2.85 -15.31 0.34
CA THR A 37 -2.70 -15.53 -1.11
C THR A 37 -1.55 -14.72 -1.72
N LYS A 38 -1.08 -15.09 -2.92
CA LYS A 38 0.02 -14.38 -3.62
C LYS A 38 -0.25 -12.89 -3.81
N GLY A 39 -1.48 -12.51 -4.16
CA GLY A 39 -1.85 -11.11 -4.35
C GLY A 39 -1.71 -10.30 -3.06
N GLN A 40 -2.04 -10.90 -1.91
CA GLN A 40 -1.90 -10.26 -0.60
C GLN A 40 -0.43 -9.99 -0.24
N ILE A 41 0.45 -10.96 -0.47
CA ILE A 41 1.90 -10.83 -0.25
C ILE A 41 2.47 -9.70 -1.12
N LEU A 42 2.05 -9.58 -2.38
CA LEU A 42 2.52 -8.52 -3.28
C LEU A 42 1.94 -7.15 -2.95
N SER A 43 0.73 -7.08 -2.38
CA SER A 43 0.13 -5.83 -1.92
C SER A 43 0.70 -5.30 -0.59
N ALA A 44 1.17 -6.17 0.31
CA ALA A 44 1.77 -5.78 1.58
C ALA A 44 2.97 -4.79 1.44
N PRO A 45 3.99 -5.03 0.59
CA PRO A 45 5.09 -4.08 0.40
C PRO A 45 4.62 -2.78 -0.24
N MET A 46 3.57 -2.79 -1.08
CA MET A 46 2.99 -1.55 -1.61
C MET A 46 2.31 -0.72 -0.50
N ILE A 47 1.57 -1.36 0.39
CA ILE A 47 0.95 -0.66 1.54
C ILE A 47 2.04 -0.06 2.45
N ILE A 48 3.09 -0.82 2.74
CA ILE A 48 4.22 -0.37 3.56
C ILE A 48 4.94 0.81 2.90
N ALA A 49 5.24 0.72 1.60
CA ALA A 49 5.88 1.80 0.85
C ALA A 49 5.03 3.08 0.81
N GLY A 50 3.71 2.93 0.60
CA GLY A 50 2.76 4.04 0.66
C GLY A 50 2.72 4.71 2.04
N LEU A 51 2.74 3.92 3.11
CA LEU A 51 2.72 4.41 4.48
C LEU A 51 4.01 5.16 4.84
N ILE A 52 5.17 4.60 4.46
CA ILE A 52 6.48 5.24 4.66
C ILE A 52 6.55 6.57 3.89
N MET A 53 6.10 6.60 2.63
CA MET A 53 6.07 7.83 1.84
C MET A 53 5.14 8.88 2.45
N LEU A 54 3.99 8.47 2.98
CA LEU A 54 3.04 9.37 3.64
C LEU A 54 3.67 9.99 4.90
N ILE A 55 4.24 9.17 5.78
CA ILE A 55 4.92 9.63 7.01
C ILE A 55 6.08 10.56 6.66
N TYR A 56 6.87 10.23 5.64
CA TYR A 56 7.98 11.06 5.19
C TYR A 56 7.50 12.41 4.63
N ALA A 57 6.43 12.42 3.83
CA ALA A 57 5.85 13.64 3.28
C ALA A 57 5.33 14.57 4.39
N TYR A 58 4.63 14.01 5.39
CA TYR A 58 4.14 14.76 6.55
C TYR A 58 5.28 15.27 7.43
N LYS A 59 6.32 14.48 7.68
CA LYS A 59 7.48 14.93 8.48
C LYS A 59 8.29 16.04 7.81
N ARG A 60 8.33 16.09 6.47
CA ARG A 60 9.07 17.12 5.74
C ARG A 60 8.22 18.31 5.29
N GLY A 61 6.90 18.29 5.50
CA GLY A 61 6.03 19.37 5.02
C GLY A 61 6.02 19.52 3.49
N ILE A 62 6.30 18.43 2.77
CA ILE A 62 6.39 18.46 1.31
C ILE A 62 5.01 18.16 0.75
N TYR A 63 4.24 19.22 0.54
CA TYR A 63 2.96 19.18 -0.16
C TYR A 63 3.18 19.49 -1.65
N ASP A 64 2.48 18.77 -2.53
CA ASP A 64 2.63 18.92 -3.99
C ASP A 64 2.16 20.30 -4.49
N TRP A 65 1.47 21.09 -3.65
CA TRP A 65 0.97 22.43 -3.98
C TRP A 65 1.88 23.57 -3.49
N GLY A 66 3.06 23.27 -2.95
CA GLY A 66 4.01 24.28 -2.47
C GLY A 66 4.71 23.81 -1.21
N LYS A 67 6.04 23.97 -1.19
CA LYS A 67 6.87 23.73 0.00
C LYS A 67 6.23 24.43 1.20
N GLN A 68 6.08 23.73 2.32
CA GLN A 68 5.81 24.36 3.61
C GLN A 68 6.88 25.42 3.83
N SER A 69 6.48 26.69 3.69
CA SER A 69 7.33 27.83 3.97
C SER A 69 7.86 27.65 5.37
N ALA A 70 9.17 27.82 5.49
CA ALA A 70 9.88 27.92 6.74
C ALA A 70 9.08 28.80 7.71
N TYR A 71 8.80 28.25 8.90
CA TYR A 71 8.79 29.07 10.10
C TYR A 71 10.23 29.19 10.58
#